data_AF-A0A7C2A121-F1
#
_entry.id   AF-A0A7C2A121-F1
#
_cell.length_a   1.000
_cell.length_b   1.000
_cell.length_c   1.000
_cell.angle_alpha   90.00
_cell.angle_beta   90.00
_cell.angle_gamma   90.00
#
_symmetry.space_group_name_H-M   'P 1'
#
loop_
_entity.id
_entity.type
_entity.pdbx_description
1 polymer ?
#
loop_
_entity_poly.entity_id
_entity_poly.type
_entity_poly.pdbx_seq_one_letter_code
_entity_poly.pdbx_strand_id
1 'polypeptide(L)'
;MEKIGENVYNVDGTKIEIGEKIKVEKDEKIFNEIIERALNCVGCGVCISKCSQNAVYIKNGKAWIGEGCTKCLECMYECPVLIFK
;
A
#
# COMPACT_ATOMS: atom_id res chain seq x y z
N MET A 1 -14.67 -0.96 -1.42
CA MET A 1 -14.32 -0.02 -2.51
C MET A 1 -15.49 0.05 -3.46
N GLU A 2 -16.10 1.23 -3.57
CA GLU A 2 -17.30 1.49 -4.37
C GLU A 2 -17.00 2.59 -5.38
N LYS A 3 -17.37 2.39 -6.64
CA LYS A 3 -17.21 3.42 -7.67
C LYS A 3 -18.41 4.36 -7.62
N ILE A 4 -18.16 5.64 -7.37
CA ILE A 4 -19.20 6.69 -7.16
C ILE A 4 -19.19 7.77 -8.25
N GLY A 5 -18.29 7.67 -9.23
CA GLY A 5 -18.20 8.56 -10.37
C GLY A 5 -17.27 7.99 -11.44
N GLU A 6 -17.04 8.72 -12.53
CA GLU A 6 -16.25 8.23 -13.66
C GLU A 6 -14.85 7.76 -13.24
N ASN A 7 -14.17 8.55 -12.40
CA ASN A 7 -12.87 8.23 -11.80
C ASN A 7 -12.85 8.42 -10.28
N VAL A 8 -14.00 8.31 -9.63
CA VAL A 8 -14.14 8.57 -8.20
C VAL A 8 -14.56 7.31 -7.47
N TYR A 9 -13.82 6.98 -6.41
CA TYR A 9 -13.99 5.78 -5.60
C TYR A 9 -14.16 6.15 -4.12
N ASN A 10 -15.06 5.47 -3.44
CA ASN A 10 -15.16 5.47 -1.99
C ASN A 10 -14.50 4.20 -1.44
N VAL A 11 -13.51 4.36 -0.57
CA VAL A 11 -12.86 3.28 0.16
C VAL A 11 -12.99 3.57 1.64
N ASP A 12 -13.85 2.82 2.32
CA ASP A 12 -14.08 2.89 3.77
C ASP A 12 -14.34 4.33 4.28
N GLY A 13 -15.08 5.13 3.51
CA GLY A 13 -15.40 6.52 3.85
C GLY A 13 -14.39 7.56 3.34
N THR A 14 -13.32 7.12 2.68
CA THR A 14 -12.35 8.01 2.03
C THR A 14 -12.65 8.11 0.53
N LYS A 15 -12.88 9.34 0.07
CA LYS A 15 -13.05 9.65 -1.35
C LYS A 15 -11.70 9.76 -2.06
N ILE A 16 -11.54 9.01 -3.14
CA ILE A 16 -10.35 8.96 -4.00
C ILE A 16 -10.77 9.34 -5.41
N GLU A 17 -10.08 10.30 -6.01
CA GLU A 17 -10.27 10.71 -7.40
C GLU A 17 -9.00 10.42 -8.20
N ILE A 18 -9.13 9.66 -9.29
CA ILE A 18 -8.02 9.23 -10.14
C ILE A 18 -7.98 10.08 -11.41
N GLY A 19 -6.98 10.93 -11.57
CA GLY A 19 -6.71 11.70 -12.79
C GLY A 19 -5.24 11.65 -13.18
N GLU A 20 -4.67 12.76 -13.69
CA GLU A 20 -3.21 12.91 -13.86
C GLU A 20 -2.46 12.76 -12.52
N LYS A 21 -3.14 13.12 -11.43
CA LYS A 21 -2.71 12.89 -10.05
C LYS A 21 -3.86 12.23 -9.32
N ILE A 22 -3.54 11.42 -8.32
CA ILE A 22 -4.55 10.87 -7.45
C ILE A 22 -4.79 11.86 -6.31
N LYS A 23 -6.04 12.32 -6.16
CA LYS A 23 -6.46 13.20 -5.07
C LYS A 23 -7.20 12.39 -4.02
N VAL A 24 -6.84 12.58 -2.77
CA VAL A 24 -7.47 11.90 -1.63
C VAL A 24 -7.93 12.92 -0.61
N GLU A 25 -9.13 12.73 -0.08
CA GLU A 25 -9.72 13.66 0.89
C GLU A 25 -8.95 13.71 2.22
N LYS A 26 -8.33 12.59 2.62
CA LYS A 26 -7.62 12.41 3.89
C LYS A 26 -6.34 11.60 3.71
N ASP A 27 -5.41 11.77 4.64
CA ASP A 27 -4.21 10.95 4.75
C ASP A 27 -3.32 10.90 3.49
N GLU A 28 -3.19 12.04 2.81
CA GLU A 28 -2.43 12.18 1.56
C GLU A 28 -1.01 11.60 1.64
N LYS A 29 -0.34 11.78 2.80
CA LYS A 29 0.99 11.20 3.04
C LYS A 29 0.99 9.68 2.94
N ILE A 30 0.09 9.02 3.67
CA ILE A 30 -0.02 7.55 3.70
C ILE A 30 -0.35 7.04 2.30
N PHE A 31 -1.24 7.74 1.61
CA PHE A 31 -1.64 7.39 0.27
C PHE A 31 -0.47 7.44 -0.73
N ASN A 32 0.33 8.51 -0.69
CA ASN A 32 1.53 8.64 -1.51
C ASN A 32 2.57 7.54 -1.17
N GLU A 33 2.76 7.22 0.10
CA GLU A 33 3.66 6.14 0.52
C GLU A 33 3.21 4.76 -0.02
N ILE A 34 1.90 4.49 -0.05
CA ILE A 34 1.35 3.25 -0.61
C ILE A 34 1.64 3.15 -2.12
N ILE A 35 1.43 4.24 -2.86
CA ILE A 35 1.71 4.27 -4.31
C ILE A 35 3.19 4.07 -4.59
N GLU A 36 4.05 4.81 -3.90
CA GLU A 36 5.51 4.73 -4.06
C GLU A 36 5.99 3.29 -3.85
N ARG A 37 5.51 2.63 -2.79
CA ARG A 37 5.82 1.22 -2.55
C ARG A 37 5.33 0.31 -3.68
N ALA A 38 4.10 0.49 -4.15
CA ALA A 38 3.54 -0.38 -5.19
C ALA A 38 4.37 -0.29 -6.48
N LEU A 39 4.70 0.94 -6.90
CA LEU A 39 5.48 1.20 -8.11
C LEU A 39 6.93 0.72 -7.95
N ASN A 40 7.59 1.10 -6.85
CA ASN A 40 9.03 0.91 -6.66
C ASN A 40 9.41 -0.34 -5.86
N CYS A 41 8.46 -1.21 -5.48
CA CYS A 41 8.80 -2.48 -4.84
C CYS A 41 9.69 -3.32 -5.75
N VAL A 42 10.83 -3.77 -5.21
CA VAL A 42 11.79 -4.64 -5.90
C VAL A 42 11.85 -6.06 -5.33
N GLY A 43 10.92 -6.40 -4.44
CA GLY A 43 10.86 -7.74 -3.83
C GLY A 43 11.98 -8.02 -2.82
N CYS A 44 12.51 -7.00 -2.13
CA CYS A 44 13.65 -7.15 -1.21
C CYS A 44 13.41 -8.08 0.01
N GLY A 45 12.15 -8.41 0.31
CA GLY A 45 11.81 -9.37 1.36
C GLY A 45 11.81 -8.84 2.80
N VAL A 46 12.23 -7.59 3.08
CA VAL A 46 12.21 -7.02 4.46
C VAL A 46 10.82 -7.08 5.09
N CYS A 47 9.77 -6.87 4.30
CA CYS A 47 8.39 -6.97 4.77
C CYS A 47 7.99 -8.38 5.24
N ILE A 48 8.63 -9.45 4.73
CA ILE A 48 8.37 -10.83 5.16
C ILE A 48 8.88 -11.03 6.58
N SER A 49 10.12 -10.61 6.87
CA SER A 49 10.71 -10.81 8.21
C SER A 49 10.02 -10.00 9.30
N LYS A 50 9.32 -8.92 8.93
CA LYS A 50 8.56 -8.06 9.87
C LYS A 50 7.13 -8.56 10.12
N CYS A 51 6.61 -9.48 9.31
CA CYS A 51 5.23 -9.94 9.47
C CYS A 51 5.15 -11.08 10.50
N SER A 52 4.72 -10.77 11.72
CA SER A 52 4.53 -11.79 12.78
C SER A 52 3.47 -12.84 12.47
N GLN A 53 2.59 -12.57 11.50
CA GLN A 53 1.51 -13.46 11.07
C GLN A 53 1.89 -14.31 9.86
N ASN A 54 3.11 -14.15 9.31
CA ASN A 54 3.54 -14.79 8.06
C ASN A 54 2.59 -14.53 6.87
N ALA A 55 1.87 -13.40 6.89
CA ALA A 55 0.88 -13.04 5.87
C ALA A 55 1.48 -12.29 4.68
N VAL A 56 2.80 -12.13 4.59
CA VAL A 56 3.47 -11.41 3.49
C VAL A 56 4.37 -12.39 2.74
N TYR A 57 4.30 -12.36 1.40
CA TYR A 57 5.12 -13.19 0.53
C TYR A 57 5.55 -12.41 -0.72
N ILE A 58 6.63 -12.85 -1.39
CA ILE A 58 7.05 -12.29 -2.68
C ILE A 58 6.49 -13.16 -3.81
N LYS A 59 5.86 -12.52 -4.80
CA LYS A 59 5.44 -13.15 -6.06
C LYS A 59 5.71 -12.19 -7.21
N ASN A 60 6.38 -12.69 -8.25
CA ASN A 60 6.80 -11.92 -9.43
C ASN A 60 7.61 -10.67 -9.08
N GLY A 61 8.56 -10.78 -8.14
CA GLY A 61 9.42 -9.67 -7.73
C GLY A 61 8.71 -8.57 -6.93
N LYS A 62 7.45 -8.77 -6.52
CA LYS A 62 6.66 -7.81 -5.74
C LYS A 62 6.15 -8.45 -4.46
N ALA A 63 5.98 -7.64 -3.42
CA ALA A 63 5.37 -8.07 -2.17
C ALA A 63 3.85 -8.18 -2.31
N TRP A 64 3.28 -9.26 -1.78
CA TRP A 64 1.86 -9.54 -1.72
C TRP A 64 1.45 -9.78 -0.27
N ILE A 65 0.27 -9.30 0.09
CA ILE A 65 -0.35 -9.51 1.40
C ILE A 65 -1.43 -10.58 1.22
N GLY A 66 -1.28 -11.69 1.93
CA GLY A 66 -2.21 -12.81 1.94
C GLY A 66 -3.22 -12.74 3.08
N GLU A 67 -3.91 -13.85 3.27
CA GLU A 67 -4.85 -14.05 4.36
C GLU A 67 -4.12 -14.02 5.72
N GLY A 68 -4.84 -13.60 6.77
CA GLY A 68 -4.28 -13.49 8.13
C GLY A 68 -3.59 -12.16 8.45
N CYS A 69 -3.54 -11.20 7.52
CA CYS A 69 -3.05 -9.86 7.82
C CYS A 69 -3.97 -9.14 8.82
N THR A 70 -3.40 -8.71 9.95
CA THR A 70 -4.13 -8.01 11.03
C THR A 70 -4.13 -6.48 10.89
N LYS A 71 -3.59 -5.95 9.78
CA LYS A 71 -3.43 -4.50 9.54
C LYS A 71 -2.57 -3.79 10.61
N CYS A 72 -1.56 -4.46 11.16
CA CYS A 72 -0.66 -3.89 12.17
C CYS A 72 0.36 -2.87 11.63
N LEU A 73 0.52 -2.76 10.30
CA LEU A 73 1.42 -1.82 9.62
C LEU A 73 2.94 -2.01 9.85
N GLU A 74 3.38 -3.01 10.62
CA GLU A 74 4.81 -3.28 10.85
C GLU A 74 5.64 -3.45 9.57
N CYS A 75 5.09 -4.15 8.57
CA CYS A 75 5.74 -4.32 7.27
C CYS A 75 5.82 -3.00 6.45
N MET A 76 5.16 -1.94 6.91
CA MET A 76 5.19 -0.63 6.26
C MET A 76 6.44 0.17 6.65
N TYR A 77 6.75 0.23 7.94
CA TYR A 77 7.76 1.15 8.49
C TYR A 77 9.19 0.90 8.02
N GLU A 78 9.52 -0.35 7.71
CA GLU A 78 10.89 -0.78 7.42
C GLU A 78 11.18 -0.93 5.93
N CYS A 79 10.27 -0.45 5.07
CA CYS A 79 10.44 -0.61 3.62
C CYS A 79 11.51 0.33 3.09
N PRO A 80 12.57 -0.18 2.42
CA PRO A 80 13.64 0.66 1.89
C PRO A 80 13.17 1.73 0.89
N VAL A 81 12.07 1.47 0.16
CA VAL A 81 11.44 2.43 -0.77
C VAL A 81 10.96 3.70 -0.06
N LEU A 82 10.60 3.60 1.23
CA LEU A 82 10.12 4.74 2.01
C LEU A 82 11.21 5.39 2.85
N ILE A 83 12.19 4.59 3.30
CA ILE A 83 13.28 5.07 4.16
C ILE A 83 14.35 5.81 3.34
N PHE A 84 14.70 5.29 2.15
CA PHE A 84 15.74 5.85 1.29
C PHE A 84 15.13 6.61 0.09
N LYS A 85 14.17 7.49 0.37
CA LYS A 85 13.58 8.40 -0.61
C LYS A 85 14.53 9.53 -1.01
#